data_AF-A0A7V9IGU1-F1
#
_entry.id   AF-A0A7V9IGU1-F1
#
_cell.length_a   1.000
_cell.length_b   1.000
_cell.length_c   1.000
_cell.angle_alpha   90.00
_cell.angle_beta   90.00
_cell.angle_gamma   90.00
#
_symmetry.space_group_name_H-M   'P 1'
#
loop_
_entity.id
_entity.type
_entity.pdbx_description
1 polymer ?
#
loop_
_entity_poly.entity_id
_entity_poly.type
_entity_poly.pdbx_seq_one_letter_code
_entity_poly.pdbx_strand_id
1 'polypeptide(L)'
;GPDARIVPTWERSWLDTECELCGGCLSTCPTGAIYEKFLEGAGVEERTLEQTKTTCTFCGVGCQLDLNVDPETKRIVKVTSKPEYVSNEGNLCVKGRFAFNFVHHPDRLTEPLVRGEDGELHETSWEHALEVAADGLKGVMERHSPQAVGVLASARLTNEENYLIQKLARTGLQTHSVHSCEAT
;
A
#
# COMPACT_ATOMS: atom_id res chain seq x y z
N GLY A 1 31.19 21.69 22.31
CA GLY A 1 32.43 22.41 21.93
C GLY A 1 32.55 22.47 20.43
N PRO A 2 33.59 23.11 19.88
CA PRO A 2 33.81 23.21 18.42
C PRO A 2 33.92 21.85 17.72
N ASP A 3 34.34 20.80 18.44
CA ASP A 3 34.44 19.42 17.91
C ASP A 3 33.19 18.55 18.16
N ALA A 4 32.11 19.13 18.71
CA ALA A 4 30.91 18.35 18.99
C ALA A 4 30.22 17.92 17.70
N ARG A 5 29.89 16.63 17.59
CA ARG A 5 29.20 16.04 16.45
C ARG A 5 27.90 15.38 16.91
N ILE A 6 26.87 15.47 16.08
CA ILE A 6 25.66 14.67 16.22
C ILE A 6 25.90 13.37 15.45
N VAL A 7 25.97 12.27 16.17
CA VAL A 7 26.26 10.93 15.63
C VAL A 7 25.26 9.93 16.21
N PRO A 8 24.98 8.81 15.52
CA PRO A 8 24.24 7.72 16.13
C PRO A 8 25.00 7.13 17.33
N THR A 9 24.31 6.32 18.13
CA THR A 9 24.85 5.73 19.36
C THR A 9 26.21 5.05 19.11
N TRP A 10 27.21 5.46 19.90
CA TRP A 10 28.60 4.99 19.81
C TRP A 10 29.26 5.10 18.42
N GLU A 11 28.86 6.11 17.63
CA GLU A 11 29.37 6.34 16.26
C GLU A 11 29.16 5.15 15.30
N ARG A 12 28.15 4.31 15.58
CA ARG A 12 27.78 3.18 14.73
C ARG A 12 26.78 3.60 13.64
N SER A 13 26.58 2.75 12.63
CA SER A 13 25.44 2.90 11.72
C SER A 13 24.13 2.77 12.50
N TRP A 14 23.05 3.42 12.07
CA TRP A 14 21.71 3.19 12.65
C TRP A 14 21.28 1.72 12.56
N LEU A 15 21.78 0.97 11.56
CA LEU A 15 21.51 -0.47 11.42
C LEU A 15 22.22 -1.31 12.49
N ASP A 16 23.27 -0.77 13.11
CA ASP A 16 24.09 -1.44 14.13
C ASP A 16 23.74 -0.96 15.56
N THR A 17 22.64 -0.23 15.71
CA THR A 17 22.10 0.26 16.99
C THR A 17 20.66 -0.24 17.21
N GLU A 18 20.05 0.13 18.33
CA GLU A 18 18.64 -0.18 18.66
C GLU A 18 17.63 0.72 17.92
N CYS A 19 18.00 1.28 16.77
CA CYS A 19 17.14 2.16 16.00
C CYS A 19 16.12 1.35 15.19
N GLU A 20 14.83 1.54 15.49
CA GLU A 20 13.72 0.92 14.74
C GLU A 20 13.39 1.60 13.40
N LEU A 21 14.23 2.55 12.96
CA LEU A 21 14.11 3.26 11.68
C LEU A 21 12.73 3.91 11.47
N CYS A 22 12.13 4.46 12.53
CA CYS A 22 10.81 5.11 12.44
C CYS A 22 10.83 6.45 11.71
N GLY A 23 12.02 7.07 11.58
CA GLY A 23 12.17 8.40 10.98
C GLY A 23 11.53 9.53 11.80
N GLY A 24 11.40 9.38 13.12
CA GLY A 24 11.00 10.50 13.98
C GLY A 24 12.05 11.61 14.00
N CYS A 25 13.33 11.24 14.15
CA CYS A 25 14.45 12.19 14.19
C CYS A 25 14.59 13.03 12.91
N LEU A 26 14.39 12.44 11.73
CA LEU A 26 14.41 13.17 10.46
C LEU A 26 13.18 14.09 10.32
N SER A 27 12.01 13.66 10.78
CA SER A 27 10.78 14.47 10.60
C SER A 27 10.78 15.74 11.45
N THR A 28 11.53 15.74 12.55
CA THR A 28 11.66 16.88 13.45
C THR A 28 12.89 17.73 13.13
N CYS A 29 13.83 17.25 12.30
CA CYS A 29 15.09 17.95 12.03
C CYS A 29 14.82 19.25 11.25
N PRO A 30 14.96 20.44 11.86
CA PRO A 30 14.58 21.69 11.20
C PRO A 30 15.66 22.21 10.24
N THR A 31 16.88 21.67 10.33
CA THR A 31 18.05 22.13 9.58
C THR A 31 18.36 21.26 8.36
N GLY A 32 17.68 20.11 8.21
CA GLY A 32 18.03 19.12 7.18
C GLY A 32 19.38 18.41 7.42
N ALA A 33 19.90 18.43 8.66
CA ALA A 33 21.11 17.68 9.00
C ALA A 33 20.93 16.16 8.84
N ILE A 34 19.70 15.68 8.99
CA ILE A 34 19.26 14.32 8.66
C ILE A 34 17.99 14.47 7.82
N TYR A 35 17.93 13.79 6.68
CA TYR A 35 16.85 13.87 5.71
C TYR A 35 16.64 12.51 5.03
N GLU A 36 15.49 12.31 4.38
CA GLU A 36 15.19 11.08 3.66
C GLU A 36 16.06 10.92 2.40
N LYS A 37 16.60 9.71 2.19
CA LYS A 37 17.47 9.40 1.04
C LYS A 37 16.69 8.85 -0.17
N PHE A 38 15.45 9.27 -0.38
CA PHE A 38 14.66 8.73 -1.50
C PHE A 38 15.18 9.25 -2.84
N LEU A 39 15.37 8.31 -3.77
CA LEU A 39 15.74 8.61 -5.16
C LEU A 39 14.57 9.21 -5.93
N GLU A 40 13.35 8.80 -5.58
CA GLU A 40 12.11 9.34 -6.13
C GLU A 40 11.91 10.76 -5.61
N GLY A 41 11.97 11.74 -6.52
CA GLY A 41 11.93 13.17 -6.19
C GLY A 41 13.29 13.80 -5.87
N ALA A 42 14.40 13.11 -6.13
CA ALA A 42 15.73 13.74 -6.04
C ALA A 42 15.80 14.99 -6.92
N GLY A 43 15.97 16.16 -6.29
CA GLY A 43 16.02 17.46 -6.95
C GLY A 43 14.66 18.18 -7.08
N VAL A 44 13.56 17.56 -6.65
CA VAL A 44 12.25 18.22 -6.58
C VAL A 44 12.18 19.07 -5.32
N GLU A 45 11.79 20.34 -5.47
CA GLU A 45 11.62 21.24 -4.33
C GLU A 45 10.39 20.82 -3.51
N GLU A 46 10.56 20.55 -2.21
CA GLU A 46 9.45 20.02 -1.39
C GLU A 46 8.21 20.91 -1.38
N ARG A 47 8.39 22.22 -1.54
CA ARG A 47 7.30 23.21 -1.56
C ARG A 47 6.41 23.12 -2.79
N THR A 48 6.87 22.46 -3.85
CA THR A 48 6.09 22.27 -5.08
C THR A 48 5.28 20.97 -5.05
N LEU A 49 5.46 20.14 -4.03
CA LEU A 49 4.73 18.87 -3.89
C LEU A 49 3.27 19.11 -3.50
N GLU A 50 2.38 18.36 -4.13
CA GLU A 50 0.98 18.32 -3.76
C GLU A 50 0.80 17.37 -2.56
N GLN A 51 0.18 17.87 -1.49
CA GLN A 51 -0.07 17.07 -0.29
C GLN A 51 -1.50 16.51 -0.33
N THR A 52 -1.61 15.18 -0.32
CA THR A 52 -2.90 14.49 -0.20
C THR A 52 -2.96 13.69 1.10
N LYS A 53 -3.92 14.01 1.96
CA LYS A 53 -4.17 13.26 3.19
C LYS A 53 -4.80 11.90 2.87
N THR A 54 -4.27 10.83 3.47
CA THR A 54 -4.78 9.46 3.37
C THR A 54 -4.57 8.69 4.68
N THR A 55 -4.94 7.40 4.71
CA THR A 55 -4.75 6.51 5.85
C THR A 55 -3.77 5.39 5.50
N CYS A 56 -2.91 5.03 6.46
CA CYS A 56 -1.96 3.93 6.35
C CYS A 56 -2.67 2.58 6.23
N THR A 57 -2.30 1.76 5.24
CA THR A 57 -2.91 0.45 4.93
C THR A 57 -2.09 -0.74 5.43
N PHE A 58 -1.18 -0.53 6.39
CA PHE A 58 -0.32 -1.58 6.92
C PHE A 58 -0.95 -2.34 8.09
N CYS A 59 -1.13 -1.68 9.24
CA CYS A 59 -1.72 -2.28 10.44
C CYS A 59 -3.05 -1.61 10.80
N GLY A 60 -3.76 -2.15 11.79
CA GLY A 60 -5.07 -1.66 12.23
C GLY A 60 -5.11 -0.33 12.98
N VAL A 61 -3.98 0.36 13.20
CA VAL A 61 -3.95 1.65 13.92
C VAL A 61 -4.60 2.77 13.10
N GLY A 62 -4.51 2.71 11.77
CA GLY A 62 -5.09 3.73 10.90
C GLY A 62 -4.38 5.09 10.98
N CYS A 63 -3.05 5.10 11.12
CA CYS A 63 -2.25 6.33 11.11
C CYS A 63 -2.62 7.19 9.89
N GLN A 64 -2.85 8.48 10.12
CA GLN A 64 -3.09 9.44 9.05
C GLN A 64 -1.77 9.86 8.42
N LEU A 65 -1.74 9.88 7.09
CA LEU A 65 -0.56 10.16 6.27
C LEU A 65 -0.84 11.36 5.37
N ASP A 66 0.18 12.15 5.08
CA ASP A 66 0.20 13.07 3.95
C ASP A 66 1.15 12.50 2.90
N LEU A 67 0.59 12.11 1.75
CA LEU A 67 1.38 11.77 0.57
C LEU A 67 1.83 13.06 -0.09
N ASN A 68 3.14 13.23 -0.25
CA ASN A 68 3.72 14.36 -0.96
C ASN A 68 4.03 13.88 -2.38
N VAL A 69 3.24 14.35 -3.35
CA VAL A 69 3.22 13.87 -4.73
C VAL A 69 3.80 14.93 -5.65
N ASP A 70 4.66 14.52 -6.57
CA ASP A 70 5.13 15.38 -7.63
C ASP A 70 3.98 15.61 -8.64
N PRO A 71 3.54 16.86 -8.86
CA PRO A 71 2.41 17.15 -9.75
C PRO A 71 2.71 16.84 -11.22
N GLU A 72 3.97 16.81 -11.65
CA GLU A 72 4.37 16.52 -13.03
C GLU A 72 4.42 15.02 -13.28
N THR A 73 5.15 14.28 -12.43
CA THR A 73 5.35 12.83 -12.62
C THR A 73 4.26 11.96 -12.00
N LYS A 74 3.41 12.54 -11.14
CA LYS A 74 2.39 11.84 -10.33
C LYS A 74 2.96 10.74 -9.43
N ARG A 75 4.25 10.79 -9.13
CA ARG A 75 4.92 9.84 -8.24
C ARG A 75 4.90 10.33 -6.80
N ILE A 76 4.83 9.38 -5.87
CA ILE A 76 4.95 9.67 -4.43
C ILE A 76 6.43 9.91 -4.15
N VAL A 77 6.76 11.10 -3.65
CA VAL A 77 8.15 11.49 -3.33
C VAL A 77 8.47 11.16 -1.88
N LYS A 78 7.57 11.51 -0.95
CA LYS A 78 7.71 11.16 0.47
C LYS A 78 6.38 11.10 1.20
N VAL A 79 6.39 10.47 2.37
CA VAL A 79 5.25 10.41 3.28
C VAL A 79 5.55 11.15 4.57
N THR A 80 4.67 12.08 4.92
CA THR A 80 4.72 12.85 6.15
C THR A 80 3.45 12.63 6.98
N SER A 81 3.40 13.19 8.18
CA SER A 81 2.19 13.24 8.99
C SER A 81 2.23 14.48 9.86
N LYS A 82 1.07 15.09 10.09
CA LYS A 82 0.97 16.28 10.93
C LYS A 82 0.68 15.93 12.40
N PRO A 83 1.16 16.73 13.37
CA PRO A 83 0.91 16.50 14.80
C PRO A 83 -0.57 16.52 15.19
N GLU A 84 -1.44 17.21 14.43
CA GLU A 84 -2.87 17.32 14.74
C GLU A 84 -3.67 16.05 14.44
N TYR A 85 -3.05 15.02 13.87
CA TYR A 85 -3.71 13.77 13.51
C TYR A 85 -3.87 12.86 14.73
N VAL A 86 -5.09 12.79 15.28
CA VAL A 86 -5.42 12.08 16.53
C VAL A 86 -4.90 10.64 16.62
N SER A 87 -4.89 9.88 15.52
CA SER A 87 -4.48 8.47 15.55
C SER A 87 -2.99 8.26 15.85
N ASN A 88 -2.14 9.23 15.51
CA ASN A 88 -0.69 9.02 15.50
C ASN A 88 0.14 10.26 15.86
N GLU A 89 -0.48 11.44 16.00
CA GLU A 89 0.14 12.69 16.45
C GLU A 89 1.43 13.03 15.69
N GLY A 90 1.44 12.81 14.37
CA GLY A 90 2.62 13.04 13.53
C GLY A 90 3.64 11.88 13.49
N ASN A 91 3.52 10.91 14.40
CA ASN A 91 4.41 9.75 14.45
C ASN A 91 4.06 8.72 13.38
N LEU A 92 5.08 8.09 12.81
CA LEU A 92 4.94 7.00 11.85
C LEU A 92 5.99 5.93 12.15
N CYS A 93 5.67 4.67 11.86
CA CYS A 93 6.66 3.59 11.85
C CYS A 93 7.37 3.51 10.49
N VAL A 94 8.42 2.69 10.40
CA VAL A 94 9.19 2.45 9.18
C VAL A 94 8.30 2.12 7.97
N LYS A 95 7.24 1.31 8.17
CA LYS A 95 6.31 0.90 7.10
C LYS A 95 5.51 2.09 6.56
N GLY A 96 4.86 2.83 7.43
CA GLY A 96 4.01 3.97 7.03
C GLY A 96 4.81 5.13 6.44
N ARG A 97 6.04 5.34 6.89
CA ARG A 97 6.88 6.45 6.40
C ARG A 97 7.61 6.13 5.10
N PHE A 98 8.05 4.90 4.91
CA PHE A 98 9.03 4.58 3.87
C PHE A 98 8.64 3.48 2.90
N ALA A 99 7.72 2.58 3.26
CA ALA A 99 7.40 1.43 2.42
C ALA A 99 6.32 1.76 1.38
N PHE A 100 6.47 2.84 0.59
CA PHE A 100 5.50 3.24 -0.44
C PHE A 100 5.94 2.92 -1.88
N ASN A 101 7.20 2.54 -2.10
CA ASN A 101 7.77 2.33 -3.44
C ASN A 101 7.10 1.17 -4.20
N PHE A 102 6.43 0.24 -3.51
CA PHE A 102 5.67 -0.84 -4.16
C PHE A 102 4.58 -0.31 -5.11
N VAL A 103 4.08 0.91 -4.88
CA VAL A 103 3.08 1.56 -5.74
C VAL A 103 3.60 1.74 -7.17
N HIS A 104 4.90 1.96 -7.33
CA HIS A 104 5.53 2.24 -8.61
C HIS A 104 6.60 1.21 -8.99
N HIS A 105 6.56 0.03 -8.38
CA HIS A 105 7.48 -1.05 -8.68
C HIS A 105 7.25 -1.57 -10.11
N PRO A 106 8.30 -1.87 -10.89
CA PRO A 106 8.15 -2.37 -12.27
C PRO A 106 7.36 -3.68 -12.35
N ASP A 107 7.41 -4.53 -11.32
CA ASP A 107 6.66 -5.79 -11.27
C ASP A 107 5.16 -5.61 -10.96
N ARG A 108 4.66 -4.37 -10.80
CA ARG A 108 3.24 -4.13 -10.56
C ARG A 108 2.43 -4.49 -11.80
N LEU A 109 1.48 -5.40 -11.65
CA LEU A 109 0.52 -5.71 -12.70
C LEU A 109 -0.35 -4.50 -13.03
N THR A 110 -0.35 -4.09 -14.30
CA THR A 110 -1.13 -2.97 -14.83
C THR A 110 -2.23 -3.42 -15.80
N GLU A 111 -2.12 -4.64 -16.33
CA GLU A 111 -3.07 -5.22 -17.27
C GLU A 111 -3.64 -6.54 -16.73
N PRO A 112 -4.87 -6.92 -17.08
CA PRO A 112 -5.43 -8.20 -16.69
C PRO A 112 -4.74 -9.35 -17.46
N LEU A 113 -4.59 -10.49 -16.77
CA LEU A 113 -3.91 -11.67 -17.30
C LEU A 113 -4.85 -12.88 -17.27
N VAL A 114 -4.84 -13.69 -18.33
CA VAL A 114 -5.58 -14.96 -18.42
C VAL A 114 -4.61 -16.10 -18.71
N ARG A 115 -4.87 -17.28 -18.12
CA ARG A 115 -4.02 -18.46 -18.34
C ARG A 115 -4.37 -19.15 -19.66
N GLY A 116 -3.39 -19.31 -20.53
CA GLY A 116 -3.52 -19.98 -21.82
C GLY A 116 -3.48 -21.51 -21.73
N GLU A 117 -3.65 -22.17 -22.88
CA GLU A 117 -3.54 -23.63 -23.01
C GLU A 117 -2.11 -24.14 -22.75
N ASP A 118 -1.11 -23.29 -22.93
CA ASP A 118 0.29 -23.53 -22.59
C ASP A 118 0.56 -23.53 -21.07
N GLY A 119 -0.45 -23.13 -20.28
CA GLY A 119 -0.36 -23.04 -18.83
C GLY A 119 0.23 -21.72 -18.32
N GLU A 120 0.60 -20.79 -19.19
CA GLU A 120 1.22 -19.50 -18.84
C GLU A 120 0.19 -18.36 -18.79
N LEU A 121 0.53 -17.26 -18.11
CA LEU A 121 -0.31 -16.07 -18.02
C LEU A 121 -0.02 -15.11 -19.18
N HIS A 122 -1.07 -14.67 -19.88
CA HIS A 122 -0.97 -13.76 -21.01
C HIS A 122 -1.83 -12.51 -20.79
N GLU A 123 -1.33 -11.34 -21.19
CA GLU A 123 -2.07 -10.08 -21.17
C GLU A 123 -3.31 -10.13 -22.08
N THR A 124 -4.39 -9.50 -21.63
CA THR A 124 -5.66 -9.46 -22.36
C THR A 124 -6.45 -8.18 -22.08
N SER A 125 -7.60 -7.99 -22.75
CA SER A 125 -8.55 -6.94 -22.39
C SER A 125 -9.37 -7.28 -21.14
N TRP A 126 -9.91 -6.25 -20.49
CA TRP A 126 -10.82 -6.39 -19.35
C TRP A 126 -12.09 -7.17 -19.69
N GLU A 127 -12.67 -6.94 -20.87
CA GLU A 127 -13.87 -7.64 -21.34
C GLU A 127 -13.62 -9.14 -21.39
N HIS A 128 -12.53 -9.56 -22.05
CA HIS A 128 -12.20 -10.98 -22.16
C HIS A 128 -11.86 -11.60 -20.80
N ALA A 129 -11.09 -10.91 -19.95
CA ALA A 129 -10.74 -11.42 -18.62
C ALA A 129 -11.98 -11.64 -17.74
N LEU A 130 -12.94 -10.71 -17.79
CA LEU A 130 -14.19 -10.81 -17.04
C LEU A 130 -15.12 -11.90 -17.60
N GLU A 131 -15.19 -12.07 -18.92
CA GLU A 131 -15.93 -13.16 -19.56
C GLU A 131 -15.38 -14.52 -19.13
N VAL A 132 -14.06 -14.74 -19.24
CA VAL A 132 -13.41 -15.99 -18.83
C VAL A 132 -13.66 -16.29 -17.35
N ALA A 133 -13.53 -15.29 -16.48
CA ALA A 133 -13.80 -15.45 -15.05
C ALA A 133 -15.27 -15.79 -14.78
N ALA A 134 -16.21 -15.11 -15.44
CA ALA A 134 -17.64 -15.34 -15.28
C ALA A 134 -18.06 -16.72 -15.77
N ASP A 135 -17.57 -17.16 -16.94
CA ASP A 135 -17.89 -18.46 -17.53
C ASP A 135 -17.31 -19.60 -16.69
N GLY A 136 -16.08 -19.45 -16.18
CA GLY A 136 -15.49 -20.40 -15.25
C GLY A 136 -16.32 -20.57 -13.97
N LEU A 137 -16.75 -19.45 -13.36
CA LEU A 137 -17.59 -19.47 -12.16
C LEU A 137 -18.96 -20.09 -12.43
N LYS A 138 -19.66 -19.67 -13.49
CA LYS A 138 -20.96 -20.26 -13.88
C LYS A 138 -20.85 -21.76 -14.14
N GLY A 139 -19.81 -22.19 -14.86
CA GLY A 139 -19.60 -23.60 -15.16
C GLY A 139 -19.33 -24.46 -13.91
N VAL A 140 -18.72 -23.91 -12.86
CA VAL A 140 -18.59 -24.59 -11.56
C VAL A 140 -19.94 -24.66 -10.85
N MET A 141 -20.69 -23.56 -10.84
CA MET A 141 -22.01 -23.48 -10.20
C MET A 141 -23.01 -24.46 -10.83
N GLU A 142 -23.03 -24.57 -12.16
CA GLU A 142 -23.90 -25.48 -12.92
C GLU A 142 -23.55 -26.96 -12.70
N ARG A 143 -22.26 -27.30 -12.65
CA ARG A 143 -21.80 -28.69 -12.48
C ARG A 143 -21.91 -29.21 -11.05
N HIS A 144 -21.78 -28.33 -10.05
CA HIS A 144 -21.70 -28.73 -8.65
C HIS A 144 -22.80 -28.08 -7.80
N SER A 145 -22.67 -26.79 -7.54
CA SER A 145 -23.68 -25.91 -6.92
C SER A 145 -23.05 -24.53 -6.68
N PRO A 146 -23.85 -23.49 -6.41
CA PRO A 146 -23.37 -22.23 -5.86
C PRO A 146 -22.44 -22.37 -4.64
N GLN A 147 -22.67 -23.36 -3.78
CA GLN A 147 -21.88 -23.57 -2.56
C GLN A 147 -20.47 -24.14 -2.83
N ALA A 148 -20.19 -24.58 -4.05
CA ALA A 148 -18.86 -24.98 -4.48
C ALA A 148 -17.93 -23.78 -4.78
N VAL A 149 -18.47 -22.57 -4.81
CA VAL A 149 -17.72 -21.33 -5.00
C VAL A 149 -17.47 -20.66 -3.66
N GLY A 150 -16.21 -20.28 -3.43
CA GLY A 150 -15.77 -19.48 -2.29
C GLY A 150 -15.14 -18.16 -2.73
N VAL A 151 -15.28 -17.13 -1.92
CA VAL A 151 -14.73 -15.80 -2.17
C VAL A 151 -13.83 -15.38 -1.00
N LEU A 152 -12.59 -15.03 -1.32
CA LEU A 152 -11.63 -14.49 -0.36
C LEU A 152 -11.44 -12.99 -0.61
N ALA A 153 -11.89 -12.19 0.35
CA ALA A 153 -11.69 -10.75 0.37
C ALA A 153 -10.37 -10.39 1.11
N SER A 154 -10.11 -9.10 1.30
CA SER A 154 -8.88 -8.63 1.93
C SER A 154 -9.14 -7.51 2.92
N ALA A 155 -8.50 -7.59 4.09
CA ALA A 155 -8.52 -6.53 5.10
C ALA A 155 -7.74 -5.26 4.68
N ARG A 156 -7.01 -5.31 3.56
CA ARG A 156 -6.36 -4.12 2.97
C ARG A 156 -7.28 -3.35 2.02
N LEU A 157 -8.42 -3.92 1.64
CA LEU A 157 -9.43 -3.22 0.86
C LEU A 157 -10.28 -2.33 1.74
N THR A 158 -10.96 -1.38 1.10
CA THR A 158 -11.96 -0.53 1.75
C THR A 158 -13.18 -1.33 2.23
N ASN A 159 -13.95 -0.75 3.14
CA ASN A 159 -15.18 -1.37 3.62
C ASN A 159 -16.23 -1.46 2.50
N GLU A 160 -16.21 -0.50 1.58
CA GLU A 160 -17.06 -0.41 0.40
C GLU A 160 -16.76 -1.56 -0.57
N GLU A 161 -15.48 -1.80 -0.87
CA GLU A 161 -15.06 -2.93 -1.70
C GLU A 161 -15.41 -4.27 -1.04
N ASN A 162 -15.13 -4.41 0.27
CA ASN A 162 -15.51 -5.61 1.01
C ASN A 162 -17.04 -5.82 1.04
N TYR A 163 -17.83 -4.74 1.12
CA TYR A 163 -19.27 -4.79 0.99
C TYR A 163 -19.71 -5.26 -0.42
N LEU A 164 -19.07 -4.76 -1.47
CA LEU A 164 -19.34 -5.20 -2.85
C LEU A 164 -18.96 -6.67 -3.05
N ILE A 165 -17.83 -7.12 -2.51
CA ILE A 165 -17.38 -8.51 -2.59
C ILE A 165 -18.37 -9.45 -1.89
N GLN A 166 -18.80 -9.14 -0.65
CA GLN A 166 -19.77 -9.99 0.03
C GLN A 166 -21.14 -9.95 -0.66
N LYS A 167 -21.51 -8.82 -1.29
CA LYS A 167 -22.74 -8.70 -2.06
C LYS A 167 -22.67 -9.58 -3.31
N LEU A 168 -21.58 -9.48 -4.09
CA LEU A 168 -21.33 -10.35 -5.23
C LEU A 168 -21.42 -11.83 -4.82
N ALA A 169 -20.77 -12.23 -3.71
CA ALA A 169 -20.82 -13.60 -3.22
C ALA A 169 -22.25 -14.05 -2.90
N ARG A 170 -22.99 -13.27 -2.10
CA ARG A 170 -24.31 -13.67 -1.60
C ARG A 170 -25.43 -13.53 -2.62
N THR A 171 -25.40 -12.49 -3.45
CA THR A 171 -26.47 -12.19 -4.41
C THR A 171 -26.16 -12.66 -5.81
N GLY A 172 -24.91 -12.48 -6.28
CA GLY A 172 -24.49 -12.86 -7.62
C GLY A 172 -24.16 -14.34 -7.72
N LEU A 173 -23.28 -14.82 -6.84
CA LEU A 173 -22.80 -16.20 -6.82
C LEU A 173 -23.64 -17.13 -5.95
N GLN A 174 -24.62 -16.59 -5.21
CA GLN A 174 -25.55 -17.32 -4.34
C GLN A 174 -24.85 -18.24 -3.31
N THR A 175 -23.68 -17.82 -2.82
CA THR A 175 -22.90 -18.55 -1.82
C THR A 175 -22.81 -17.76 -0.51
N HIS A 176 -22.68 -18.48 0.60
CA HIS A 176 -22.34 -17.88 1.90
C HIS A 176 -20.87 -18.07 2.26
N SER A 177 -20.11 -18.77 1.40
CA SER A 177 -18.68 -19.01 1.53
C SER A 177 -17.89 -17.77 1.14
N VAL A 178 -17.91 -16.76 2.00
CA VAL A 178 -17.10 -15.54 1.87
C VAL A 178 -16.31 -15.32 3.15
N HIS A 179 -15.01 -15.07 3.02
CA HIS A 179 -14.11 -14.84 4.14
C HIS A 179 -13.10 -13.73 3.79
N SER A 180 -12.48 -13.13 4.80
CA SER A 180 -11.39 -12.16 4.63
C SER A 180 -10.24 -12.58 5.52
N CYS A 181 -9.01 -12.30 5.09
CA CYS A 181 -7.86 -12.35 5.98
C CYS A 181 -7.97 -11.29 7.09
N GLU A 182 -7.26 -11.52 8.19
CA GLU A 182 -6.98 -10.51 9.20
C GLU A 182 -5.72 -9.72 8.80
N ALA A 183 -5.77 -8.39 8.87
CA ALA A 183 -4.57 -7.57 8.70
C ALA A 183 -3.76 -7.58 10.00
N THR A 184 -2.75 -8.44 10.08
CA THR A 184 -1.73 -8.41 11.15
C THR A 184 -0.71 -7.29 10.93
#